data_AF-A0A9E3FH63-F1
#
_entry.id   AF-A0A9E3FH63-F1
#
_cell.length_a   1.000
_cell.length_b   1.000
_cell.length_c   1.000
_cell.angle_alpha   90.00
_cell.angle_beta   90.00
_cell.angle_gamma   90.00
#
_symmetry.space_group_name_H-M   'P 1'
#
loop_
_entity.id
_entity.type
_entity.pdbx_description
1 polymer ?
#
loop_
_entity_poly.entity_id
_entity_poly.type
_entity_poly.pdbx_seq_one_letter_code
_entity_poly.pdbx_strand_id
1 'polypeptide(L)'
;MKRRRRAQAPRREGVARGRLFLLLHSCIQAVRQPTRAAAASARAPRREAGARPGGGRRYNSVSDIFDERRRGLEEEYFRRRDKESLQRLREAIKEQASQRSEEPVTMDCPRCTGRLHAETYDEVGIDRCDTCGGIWLDAGELEQIISQESGSNRWFRALWPGRTNE
;
A
#
# COMPACT_ATOMS: atom_id res chain seq x y z
N MET A 1 -56.19 31.40 -15.72
CA MET A 1 -56.66 31.00 -14.37
C MET A 1 -56.98 29.50 -14.33
N LYS A 2 -56.05 28.68 -13.84
CA LYS A 2 -56.34 27.30 -13.37
C LYS A 2 -55.56 27.12 -12.06
N ARG A 3 -56.30 26.94 -10.97
CA ARG A 3 -55.81 26.99 -9.59
C ARG A 3 -55.00 25.72 -9.29
N ARG A 4 -53.87 25.94 -8.60
CA ARG A 4 -52.89 24.96 -8.12
C ARG A 4 -53.54 23.93 -7.18
N ARG A 5 -53.07 22.68 -7.23
CA ARG A 5 -53.04 21.80 -6.05
C ARG A 5 -51.64 21.22 -5.90
N ARG A 6 -50.91 21.75 -4.90
CA ARG A 6 -49.63 21.24 -4.42
C ARG A 6 -49.88 19.89 -3.73
N ALA A 7 -49.25 18.82 -4.21
CA ALA A 7 -49.17 17.57 -3.45
C ALA A 7 -48.15 17.77 -2.31
N GLN A 8 -48.58 17.48 -1.08
CA GLN A 8 -47.77 17.58 0.13
C GLN A 8 -46.94 16.30 0.31
N ALA A 9 -45.68 16.46 0.69
CA ALA A 9 -44.78 15.37 1.05
C ALA A 9 -45.17 14.76 2.42
N PRO A 10 -45.07 13.44 2.61
CA PRO A 10 -45.23 12.84 3.93
C PRO A 10 -44.05 13.16 4.84
N ARG A 11 -44.38 13.34 6.11
CA ARG A 11 -43.53 13.86 7.19
C ARG A 11 -42.49 12.84 7.64
N ARG A 12 -41.34 13.37 8.05
CA ARG A 12 -40.25 12.67 8.74
C ARG A 12 -40.73 12.21 10.11
N GLU A 13 -40.72 10.91 10.35
CA GLU A 13 -40.82 10.35 11.70
C GLU A 13 -39.42 9.91 12.14
N GLY A 14 -38.91 10.59 13.17
CA GLY A 14 -37.66 10.26 13.83
C GLY A 14 -37.90 9.17 14.86
N VAL A 15 -37.13 8.08 14.77
CA VAL A 15 -37.07 7.06 15.82
C VAL A 15 -35.76 7.20 16.59
N ALA A 16 -35.98 7.51 17.87
CA ALA A 16 -35.14 7.40 19.05
C ALA A 16 -33.76 6.74 18.93
N ARG A 17 -32.79 7.56 19.37
CA ARG A 17 -31.62 7.24 20.21
C ARG A 17 -31.75 5.92 20.99
N GLY A 18 -30.80 5.00 20.77
CA GLY A 18 -30.61 3.80 21.58
C GLY A 18 -29.14 3.39 21.59
N ARG A 19 -28.53 3.48 22.76
CA ARG A 19 -27.14 3.12 23.06
C ARG A 19 -26.89 1.63 22.76
N LEU A 20 -25.88 1.34 21.95
CA LEU A 20 -25.08 0.12 22.07
C LEU A 20 -23.61 0.51 22.12
N PHE A 21 -23.29 1.26 23.17
CA PHE A 21 -21.94 1.35 23.72
C PHE A 21 -21.67 0.02 24.42
N LEU A 22 -20.45 -0.51 24.27
CA LEU A 22 -19.91 -1.77 24.81
C LEU A 22 -20.08 -2.99 23.90
N LEU A 23 -19.07 -3.23 23.07
CA LEU A 23 -18.25 -4.45 23.03
C LEU A 23 -17.29 -4.37 21.83
N LEU A 24 -16.17 -3.65 21.99
CA LEU A 24 -14.91 -3.85 21.22
C LEU A 24 -13.79 -2.93 21.78
N HIS A 25 -13.74 -2.80 23.12
CA HIS A 25 -12.65 -2.11 23.83
C HIS A 25 -11.63 -3.09 24.43
N SER A 26 -11.48 -4.29 23.85
CA SER A 26 -10.56 -5.31 24.34
C SER A 26 -9.64 -5.82 23.23
N CYS A 27 -8.78 -4.95 22.70
CA CYS A 27 -7.58 -5.44 22.01
C CYS A 27 -6.38 -4.47 22.00
N ILE A 28 -6.43 -3.34 22.72
CA ILE A 28 -5.35 -2.31 22.77
C ILE A 28 -4.54 -2.43 24.08
N GLN A 29 -4.23 -3.65 24.55
CA GLN A 29 -3.32 -3.87 25.68
C GLN A 29 -2.44 -5.10 25.49
N ALA A 30 -1.74 -5.20 24.35
CA ALA A 30 -0.83 -6.32 24.14
C ALA A 30 0.50 -5.99 23.46
N VAL A 31 1.00 -4.74 23.48
CA VAL A 31 2.39 -4.49 23.06
C VAL A 31 3.03 -3.30 23.77
N ARG A 32 3.67 -3.58 24.92
CA ARG A 32 4.81 -2.86 25.58
C ARG A 32 4.91 -3.43 27.01
N GLN A 33 5.87 -4.30 27.37
CA GLN A 33 7.30 -4.01 27.56
C GLN A 33 8.12 -5.31 27.85
N PRO A 34 9.47 -5.24 27.86
CA PRO A 34 10.37 -6.37 27.63
C PRO A 34 10.77 -7.10 28.92
N THR A 35 10.95 -8.42 28.84
CA THR A 35 11.67 -9.19 29.87
C THR A 35 13.00 -9.69 29.32
N ARG A 36 14.08 -9.18 29.91
CA ARG A 36 15.45 -9.66 29.70
C ARG A 36 15.60 -11.12 30.14
N ALA A 37 16.46 -11.80 29.38
CA ALA A 37 17.30 -12.92 29.77
C ALA A 37 16.65 -14.32 29.91
N ALA A 38 16.80 -15.11 28.84
CA ALA A 38 17.33 -16.46 28.94
C ALA A 38 18.17 -16.76 27.70
N ALA A 39 19.49 -16.80 27.88
CA ALA A 39 20.42 -17.32 26.90
C ALA A 39 20.23 -18.83 26.79
N ALA A 40 19.84 -19.33 25.61
CA ALA A 40 20.02 -20.73 25.25
C ALA A 40 19.94 -20.91 23.73
N SER A 41 21.05 -21.40 23.14
CA SER A 41 21.06 -22.12 21.87
C SER A 41 20.65 -21.34 20.60
N ALA A 42 21.41 -20.30 20.27
CA ALA A 42 21.61 -19.97 18.85
C ALA A 42 22.46 -21.08 18.21
N ARG A 43 21.84 -22.19 17.81
CA ARG A 43 22.43 -23.01 16.74
C ARG A 43 22.34 -22.15 15.50
N ALA A 44 23.50 -21.67 15.04
CA ALA A 44 23.63 -21.09 13.72
C ALA A 44 22.90 -21.99 12.71
N PRO A 45 22.18 -21.43 11.71
CA PRO A 45 21.75 -22.24 10.59
C PRO A 45 22.99 -22.96 10.10
N ARG A 46 22.95 -24.30 10.06
CA ARG A 46 24.00 -25.06 9.39
C ARG A 46 24.15 -24.38 8.04
N ARG A 47 25.34 -23.85 7.78
CA ARG A 47 25.72 -23.38 6.45
C ARG A 47 25.26 -24.48 5.50
N GLU A 48 24.19 -24.22 4.76
CA GLU A 48 23.93 -24.98 3.56
C GLU A 48 25.21 -24.81 2.77
N ALA A 49 25.98 -25.89 2.68
CA ALA A 49 27.24 -25.90 1.99
C ALA A 49 26.90 -25.41 0.59
N GLY A 50 27.37 -24.19 0.28
CA GLY A 50 27.21 -23.59 -1.02
C GLY A 50 27.61 -24.63 -2.05
N ALA A 51 26.64 -25.09 -2.83
CA ALA A 51 26.90 -25.83 -4.03
C ALA A 51 27.74 -24.89 -4.91
N ARG A 52 29.05 -25.16 -4.97
CA ARG A 52 29.95 -24.48 -5.90
C ARG A 52 29.37 -24.63 -7.31
N PRO A 53 29.26 -23.55 -8.10
CA PRO A 53 28.94 -23.70 -9.51
C PRO A 53 30.15 -24.39 -10.17
N GLY A 54 30.00 -25.67 -10.52
CA GLY A 54 31.04 -26.43 -11.23
C GLY A 54 31.27 -27.88 -10.80
N GLY A 55 30.55 -28.41 -9.81
CA GLY A 55 30.65 -29.83 -9.44
C GLY A 55 29.57 -30.68 -10.11
N GLY A 56 29.90 -31.36 -11.22
CA GLY A 56 28.98 -32.30 -11.86
C GLY A 56 28.50 -33.38 -10.88
N ARG A 57 27.18 -33.62 -10.80
CA ARG A 57 26.63 -34.72 -10.00
C ARG A 57 27.23 -36.04 -10.48
N ARG A 58 27.85 -36.79 -9.58
CA ARG A 58 28.37 -38.14 -9.86
C ARG A 58 27.19 -39.10 -9.95
N TYR A 59 26.79 -39.47 -11.16
CA TYR A 59 25.78 -40.50 -11.40
C TYR A 59 26.33 -41.85 -10.93
N ASN A 60 25.64 -42.48 -9.98
CA ASN A 60 26.08 -43.78 -9.43
C ASN A 60 25.49 -44.96 -10.21
N SER A 61 24.50 -44.73 -11.08
CA SER A 61 23.84 -45.75 -11.90
C SER A 61 23.26 -45.22 -13.22
N VAL A 62 22.96 -46.12 -14.15
CA VAL A 62 22.26 -45.81 -15.42
C VAL A 62 20.83 -45.30 -15.16
N SER A 63 20.17 -45.78 -14.11
CA SER A 63 18.85 -45.28 -13.69
C SER A 63 18.87 -43.81 -13.32
N ASP A 64 19.94 -43.36 -12.63
CA ASP A 64 20.10 -41.95 -12.26
C ASP A 64 20.14 -41.04 -13.51
N ILE A 65 20.75 -41.51 -14.61
CA ILE A 65 20.84 -40.79 -15.89
C ILE A 65 19.44 -40.62 -16.51
N PHE A 66 18.63 -41.68 -16.51
CA PHE A 66 17.27 -41.61 -17.02
C PHE A 66 16.36 -40.73 -16.14
N ASP A 67 16.54 -40.76 -14.83
CA ASP A 67 15.77 -39.93 -13.91
C ASP A 67 16.16 -38.44 -14.01
N GLU A 68 17.43 -38.11 -14.24
CA GLU A 68 17.84 -36.72 -14.48
C GLU A 68 17.34 -36.20 -15.82
N ARG A 69 17.31 -37.04 -16.86
CA ARG A 69 16.67 -36.69 -18.14
C ARG A 69 15.18 -36.44 -17.98
N ARG A 70 14.46 -37.30 -17.23
CA ARG A 70 13.03 -37.11 -16.94
C ARG A 70 12.80 -35.78 -16.21
N ARG A 71 13.55 -35.53 -15.13
CA ARG A 71 13.48 -34.27 -14.37
C ARG A 71 13.77 -33.05 -15.25
N GLY A 72 14.78 -33.12 -16.12
CA GLY A 72 15.10 -32.01 -17.03
C GLY A 72 13.99 -31.67 -18.01
N LEU A 73 13.32 -32.69 -18.56
CA LEU A 73 12.17 -32.51 -19.46
C LEU A 73 10.94 -31.98 -18.74
N GLU A 74 10.65 -32.48 -17.54
CA GLU A 74 9.58 -31.97 -16.68
C GLU A 74 9.84 -30.51 -16.30
N GLU A 75 11.07 -30.17 -15.92
CA GLU A 75 11.45 -28.81 -15.54
C GLU A 75 11.39 -27.82 -16.72
N GLU A 76 11.73 -28.23 -17.94
CA GLU A 76 11.54 -27.41 -19.14
C GLU A 76 10.04 -27.19 -19.44
N TYR A 77 9.24 -28.25 -19.30
CA TYR A 77 7.78 -28.17 -19.45
C TYR A 77 7.16 -27.18 -18.45
N PHE A 78 7.50 -27.31 -17.16
CA PHE A 78 6.98 -26.42 -16.12
C PHE A 78 7.48 -24.98 -16.30
N ARG A 79 8.77 -24.77 -16.61
CA ARG A 79 9.31 -23.42 -16.90
C ARG A 79 8.54 -22.72 -18.03
N ARG A 80 8.20 -23.45 -19.10
CA ARG A 80 7.43 -22.89 -20.21
C ARG A 80 6.01 -22.52 -19.79
N ARG A 81 5.31 -23.41 -19.09
CA ARG A 81 3.93 -23.17 -18.59
C ARG A 81 3.85 -22.04 -17.56
N ASP A 82 4.81 -21.96 -16.66
CA ASP A 82 4.88 -20.90 -15.65
C ASP A 82 5.14 -19.55 -16.31
N LYS A 83 6.06 -19.50 -17.29
CA LYS A 83 6.32 -18.28 -18.07
C LYS A 83 5.06 -17.79 -18.79
N GLU A 84 4.33 -18.69 -19.45
CA GLU A 84 3.05 -18.35 -20.11
C GLU A 84 2.00 -17.85 -19.11
N SER A 85 1.89 -18.50 -17.96
CA SER A 85 0.92 -18.11 -16.91
C SER A 85 1.25 -16.75 -16.30
N LEU A 86 2.53 -16.48 -16.05
CA LEU A 86 3.00 -15.18 -15.58
C LEU A 86 2.80 -14.08 -16.62
N GLN A 87 3.00 -14.38 -17.91
CA GLN A 87 2.73 -13.44 -19.00
C GLN A 87 1.24 -13.08 -19.05
N ARG A 88 0.35 -14.08 -19.02
CA ARG A 88 -1.10 -13.85 -18.98
C ARG A 88 -1.54 -13.02 -17.78
N LEU A 89 -0.99 -13.30 -16.60
CA LEU A 89 -1.31 -12.53 -15.40
C LEU A 89 -0.85 -11.07 -15.51
N ARG A 90 0.36 -10.83 -16.04
CA ARG A 90 0.88 -9.47 -16.25
C ARG A 90 0.05 -8.70 -17.26
N GLU A 91 -0.35 -9.34 -18.36
CA GLU A 91 -1.21 -8.75 -19.38
C GLU A 91 -2.59 -8.40 -18.80
N ALA A 92 -3.21 -9.30 -18.04
CA ALA A 92 -4.49 -9.04 -17.39
C ALA A 92 -4.42 -7.87 -16.39
N ILE A 93 -3.36 -7.80 -15.57
CA ILE A 93 -3.16 -6.67 -14.64
C ILE A 93 -2.96 -5.36 -15.42
N LYS A 94 -2.16 -5.38 -16.49
CA LYS A 94 -1.93 -4.22 -17.34
C LYS A 94 -3.22 -3.74 -17.99
N GLU A 95 -4.03 -4.66 -18.50
CA GLU A 95 -5.31 -4.35 -19.13
C GLU A 95 -6.29 -3.77 -18.10
N GLN A 96 -6.44 -4.39 -16.93
CA GLN A 96 -7.22 -3.84 -15.83
C GLN A 96 -6.76 -2.45 -15.41
N ALA A 97 -5.45 -2.20 -15.35
CA ALA A 97 -4.91 -0.87 -15.05
C ALA A 97 -5.28 0.16 -16.13
N SER A 98 -5.15 -0.21 -17.42
CA SER A 98 -5.51 0.66 -18.54
C SER A 98 -7.02 0.96 -18.61
N GLN A 99 -7.87 0.00 -18.27
CA GLN A 99 -9.32 0.17 -18.23
C GLN A 99 -9.77 0.99 -17.02
N ARG A 100 -8.98 1.03 -15.94
CA ARG A 100 -9.29 1.76 -14.71
C ARG A 100 -8.79 3.22 -14.73
N SER A 101 -8.00 3.63 -15.72
CA SER A 101 -7.32 4.93 -15.73
C SER A 101 -7.89 5.90 -16.77
N GLU A 102 -8.94 6.64 -16.41
CA GLU A 102 -9.21 8.00 -16.95
C GLU A 102 -9.89 8.93 -15.92
N GLU A 103 -10.45 8.41 -14.82
CA GLU A 103 -10.98 9.29 -13.78
C GLU A 103 -9.86 9.82 -12.88
N PRO A 104 -9.77 11.16 -12.69
CA PRO A 104 -8.81 11.73 -11.76
C PRO A 104 -9.12 11.17 -10.37
N VAL A 105 -8.12 10.52 -9.75
CA VAL A 105 -8.25 9.99 -8.39
C VAL A 105 -8.33 11.18 -7.44
N THR A 106 -9.54 11.69 -7.21
CA THR A 106 -9.76 12.76 -6.23
C THR A 106 -9.76 12.14 -4.85
N MET A 107 -8.71 12.40 -4.08
CA MET A 107 -8.62 11.99 -2.68
C MET A 107 -9.33 13.02 -1.79
N ASP A 108 -10.18 12.54 -0.90
CA ASP A 108 -10.80 13.39 0.13
C ASP A 108 -9.80 13.62 1.28
N CYS A 109 -9.85 14.80 1.88
CA CYS A 109 -9.00 15.09 3.03
C CYS A 109 -9.43 14.22 4.24
N PRO A 110 -8.52 13.50 4.91
CA PRO A 110 -8.92 12.71 6.08
C PRO A 110 -9.18 13.55 7.33
N ARG A 111 -8.85 14.85 7.33
CA ARG A 111 -9.14 15.79 8.43
C ARG A 111 -10.51 16.46 8.29
N CYS A 112 -11.00 16.66 7.08
CA CYS A 112 -12.21 17.44 6.81
C CYS A 112 -12.89 16.99 5.51
N THR A 113 -14.10 17.44 5.22
CA THR A 113 -14.85 17.05 4.02
C THR A 113 -14.38 17.73 2.72
N GLY A 114 -13.21 18.38 2.75
CA GLY A 114 -12.62 19.07 1.60
C GLY A 114 -11.88 18.13 0.65
N ARG A 115 -11.64 18.58 -0.57
CA ARG A 115 -10.87 17.83 -1.58
C ARG A 115 -9.40 18.22 -1.57
N LEU A 116 -8.55 17.23 -1.86
CA LEU A 116 -7.13 17.46 -2.10
C LEU A 116 -6.92 17.89 -3.55
N HIS A 117 -6.15 18.96 -3.73
CA HIS A 117 -5.74 19.48 -5.03
C HIS A 117 -4.24 19.34 -5.18
N ALA A 118 -3.81 18.70 -6.27
CA ALA A 118 -2.41 18.60 -6.62
C ALA A 118 -1.87 19.98 -7.05
N GLU A 119 -0.86 20.46 -6.33
CA GLU A 119 -0.06 21.64 -6.61
C GLU A 119 1.41 21.22 -6.76
N THR A 120 2.22 21.99 -7.50
CA THR A 120 3.67 21.74 -7.59
C THR A 120 4.42 22.78 -6.79
N TYR A 121 5.29 22.34 -5.89
CA TYR A 121 6.16 23.19 -5.08
C TYR A 121 7.61 22.73 -5.25
N ASP A 122 8.47 23.60 -5.78
CA ASP A 122 9.91 23.32 -5.97
C ASP A 122 10.15 22.00 -6.71
N GLU A 123 9.40 21.80 -7.81
CA GLU A 123 9.44 20.59 -8.65
C GLU A 123 8.89 19.30 -8.00
N VAL A 124 8.37 19.38 -6.77
CA VAL A 124 7.73 18.28 -6.06
C VAL A 124 6.20 18.42 -6.14
N GLY A 125 5.49 17.33 -6.46
CA GLY A 125 4.03 17.28 -6.39
C GLY A 125 3.57 17.28 -4.94
N ILE A 126 2.60 18.12 -4.59
CA ILE A 126 2.09 18.24 -3.22
C ILE A 126 0.58 18.35 -3.28
N ASP A 127 -0.14 17.65 -2.40
CA ASP A 127 -1.59 17.75 -2.31
C ASP A 127 -2.02 18.73 -1.22
N ARG A 128 -2.75 19.79 -1.58
CA ARG A 128 -3.31 20.76 -0.63
C ARG A 128 -4.82 20.64 -0.52
N CYS A 129 -5.31 20.59 0.72
CA CYS A 129 -6.75 20.63 0.97
C CYS A 129 -7.34 22.04 0.76
N ASP A 130 -8.42 22.16 0.01
CA ASP A 130 -9.13 23.44 -0.20
C ASP A 130 -9.73 24.03 1.10
N THR A 131 -10.16 23.19 2.02
CA THR A 131 -10.98 23.58 3.17
C THR A 131 -10.14 23.85 4.41
N CYS A 132 -9.28 22.89 4.79
CA CYS A 132 -8.44 23.03 5.98
C CYS A 132 -7.00 23.44 5.66
N GLY A 133 -6.63 23.46 4.38
CA GLY A 133 -5.26 23.63 3.85
C GLY A 133 -4.20 22.75 4.47
N GLY A 134 -4.59 21.61 5.06
CA GLY A 134 -3.65 20.54 5.35
C GLY A 134 -2.94 20.14 4.06
N ILE A 135 -1.65 19.86 4.20
CA ILE A 135 -0.79 19.41 3.11
C ILE A 135 -0.55 17.92 3.28
N TRP A 136 -0.73 17.20 2.17
CA TRP A 136 -0.51 15.77 2.02
C TRP A 136 0.70 15.57 1.11
N LEU A 137 1.63 14.75 1.58
CA LEU A 137 2.87 14.39 0.92
C LEU A 137 2.93 12.87 0.87
N ASP A 138 3.24 12.34 -0.30
CA ASP A 138 3.49 10.92 -0.51
C ASP A 138 4.88 10.53 0.03
N ALA A 139 5.11 9.22 0.14
CA ALA A 139 6.36 8.69 0.64
C ALA A 139 7.54 9.12 -0.25
N GLY A 140 8.53 9.82 0.34
CA GLY A 140 9.72 10.30 -0.37
C GLY A 140 9.64 11.75 -0.86
N GLU A 141 8.47 12.38 -0.90
CA GLU A 141 8.33 13.79 -1.33
C GLU A 141 8.88 14.76 -0.29
N LEU A 142 8.64 14.48 1.00
CA LEU A 142 9.18 15.28 2.09
C LEU A 142 10.71 15.29 2.07
N GLU A 143 11.34 14.14 1.85
CA GLU A 143 12.80 14.02 1.74
C GLU A 143 13.33 14.81 0.55
N GLN A 144 12.63 14.84 -0.58
CA GLN A 144 13.01 15.66 -1.73
C GLN A 144 13.01 17.15 -1.37
N ILE A 145 11.92 17.65 -0.77
CA ILE A 145 11.79 19.04 -0.34
C ILE A 145 12.90 19.42 0.65
N ILE A 146 13.19 18.54 1.62
CA ILE A 146 14.23 18.78 2.61
C ILE A 146 15.62 18.76 1.96
N SER A 147 15.89 17.84 1.03
CA SER A 147 17.20 17.72 0.37
C SER A 147 17.54 18.90 -0.54
N GLN A 148 16.53 19.51 -1.17
CA GLN A 148 16.69 20.73 -1.95
C GLN A 148 16.95 21.96 -1.07
N GLU A 149 16.63 21.88 0.22
CA GLU A 149 16.79 22.99 1.14
C GLU A 149 18.13 22.96 1.89
N SER A 150 18.89 24.06 1.81
CA SER A 150 20.18 24.23 2.49
C SER A 150 20.08 24.56 3.99
N GLY A 151 19.09 24.00 4.70
CA GLY A 151 18.89 24.20 6.15
C GLY A 151 18.09 25.44 6.55
N SER A 152 17.33 26.04 5.63
CA SER A 152 16.61 27.31 5.86
C SER A 152 15.22 27.18 6.50
N ASN A 153 14.63 25.99 6.67
CA ASN A 153 13.23 25.79 7.08
C ASN A 153 12.22 26.70 6.32
N ARG A 154 12.60 27.13 5.10
CA ARG A 154 11.81 27.96 4.20
C ARG A 154 10.61 27.17 3.70
N TRP A 155 10.77 25.90 3.35
CA TRP A 155 9.65 25.06 2.92
C TRP A 155 8.57 24.98 3.99
N PHE A 156 8.95 24.82 5.26
CA PHE A 156 7.99 24.73 6.37
C PHE A 156 7.20 26.03 6.53
N ARG A 157 7.87 27.19 6.40
CA ARG A 157 7.21 28.50 6.50
C ARG A 157 6.36 28.85 5.28
N ALA A 158 6.79 28.44 4.09
CA ALA A 158 6.09 28.68 2.84
C ALA A 158 4.82 27.80 2.74
N LEU A 159 4.92 26.55 3.18
CA LEU A 159 3.83 25.59 3.12
C LEU A 159 2.88 25.68 4.33
N TRP A 160 3.39 26.13 5.49
CA TRP A 160 2.61 26.25 6.72
C TRP A 160 2.67 27.67 7.32
N PRO A 161 2.17 28.70 6.60
CA PRO A 161 2.04 30.03 7.16
C PRO A 161 1.05 29.94 8.33
N GLY A 162 1.52 30.19 9.55
CA GLY A 162 0.85 29.86 10.80
C GLY A 162 -0.66 30.13 10.79
N ARG A 163 -1.45 29.06 10.65
CA ARG A 163 -2.91 29.09 10.80
C ARG A 163 -3.25 28.99 12.28
N THR A 164 -3.61 30.11 12.87
CA THR A 164 -4.34 30.14 14.13
C THR A 164 -5.76 29.63 13.86
N ASN A 165 -6.23 28.67 14.65
CA ASN A 165 -7.63 28.27 14.64
C ASN A 165 -8.42 29.41 15.31
N GLU A 166 -9.05 30.28 14.53
CA GLU A 166 -10.12 31.17 14.98
C GLU A 166 -11.47 30.65 14.49
#